data_AF-A0A0F8XFI6-F1
#
_entry.id   AF-A0A0F8XFI6-F1
#
_cell.length_a   1.000
_cell.length_b   1.000
_cell.length_c   1.000
_cell.angle_alpha   90.00
_cell.angle_beta   90.00
_cell.angle_gamma   90.00
#
_symmetry.space_group_name_H-M   'P 1'
#
loop_
_entity.id
_entity.type
_entity.pdbx_description
1 polymer ?
#
loop_
_entity_poly.entity_id
_entity_poly.type
_entity_poly.pdbx_seq_one_letter_code
_entity_poly.pdbx_strand_id
1 'polypeptide(L)'
;MNKCAFWIASTKERYYHEAVASAESMAKHMPEIKRILFMTEQHDFPIFDARIMLPSRQHENWYLDSTKYFNIAYDAMDGFDQMLYLDTDTRVIL
;
A
#
# COMPACT_ATOMS: atom_id res chain seq x y z
N MET A 1 15.39 -14.11 0.58
CA MET A 1 14.85 -13.13 -0.36
C MET A 1 13.78 -12.33 0.37
N ASN A 2 14.05 -11.07 0.66
CA ASN A 2 13.16 -10.14 1.34
C ASN A 2 12.18 -9.55 0.32
N LYS A 3 10.89 -9.86 0.45
CA LYS A 3 9.85 -9.46 -0.50
C LYS A 3 8.80 -8.59 0.17
N CYS A 4 8.27 -7.62 -0.54
CA CYS A 4 7.10 -6.87 -0.10
C CYS A 4 6.05 -6.73 -1.21
N ALA A 5 4.82 -6.54 -0.76
CA ALA A 5 3.77 -5.89 -1.52
C ALA A 5 3.40 -4.58 -0.83
N PHE A 6 3.13 -3.57 -1.64
CA PHE A 6 2.73 -2.28 -1.13
C PHE A 6 1.55 -1.68 -1.88
N TRP A 7 0.76 -0.92 -1.14
CA TRP A 7 -0.43 -0.21 -1.62
C TRP A 7 -0.29 1.27 -1.30
N ILE A 8 -0.82 2.12 -2.19
CA ILE A 8 -0.96 3.55 -1.94
C ILE A 8 -2.45 3.87 -1.94
N ALA A 9 -3.01 4.08 -0.75
CA ALA A 9 -4.43 4.39 -0.61
C ALA A 9 -4.66 5.90 -0.63
N SER A 10 -5.70 6.33 -1.34
CA SER A 10 -6.13 7.72 -1.29
C SER A 10 -6.91 8.04 0.00
N THR A 11 -7.09 9.33 0.29
CA THR A 11 -7.77 9.82 1.50
C THR A 11 -9.20 9.34 1.68
N LYS A 12 -9.87 8.81 0.65
CA LYS A 12 -11.25 8.34 0.83
C LYS A 12 -11.25 7.00 1.56
N GLU A 13 -12.01 6.93 2.64
CA GLU A 13 -12.13 5.77 3.52
C GLU A 13 -12.29 4.43 2.78
N ARG A 14 -13.09 4.40 1.70
CA ARG A 14 -13.30 3.20 0.88
C ARG A 14 -11.99 2.56 0.40
N TYR A 15 -10.98 3.35 0.03
CA TYR A 15 -9.73 2.83 -0.52
C TYR A 15 -8.85 2.19 0.56
N TYR A 16 -8.96 2.66 1.81
CA TYR A 16 -8.33 1.97 2.92
C TYR A 16 -8.97 0.61 3.17
N HIS A 17 -10.30 0.52 3.18
CA HIS A 17 -11.01 -0.76 3.32
C HIS A 17 -10.71 -1.72 2.16
N GLU A 18 -10.64 -1.20 0.94
CA GLU A 18 -10.23 -1.97 -0.23
C GLU A 18 -8.80 -2.52 -0.06
N ALA A 19 -7.85 -1.69 0.37
CA ALA A 19 -6.47 -2.09 0.62
C ALA A 19 -6.38 -3.17 1.70
N VAL A 20 -7.17 -3.04 2.79
CA VAL A 20 -7.26 -4.07 3.84
C VAL A 20 -7.70 -5.40 3.25
N ALA A 21 -8.81 -5.42 2.51
CA ALA A 21 -9.31 -6.65 1.88
C ALA A 21 -8.33 -7.22 0.82
N SER A 22 -7.56 -6.36 0.13
CA SER A 22 -6.47 -6.79 -0.75
C SER A 22 -5.36 -7.49 0.04
N ALA A 23 -4.88 -6.86 1.12
CA ALA A 23 -3.84 -7.39 1.99
C ALA A 23 -4.26 -8.67 2.70
N GLU A 24 -5.54 -8.80 3.10
CA GLU A 24 -6.10 -10.04 3.66
C GLU A 24 -6.07 -11.18 2.64
N SER A 25 -6.46 -10.91 1.39
CA SER A 25 -6.38 -11.90 0.31
C SER A 25 -4.92 -12.34 0.06
N MET A 26 -3.98 -11.39 0.13
CA MET A 26 -2.56 -11.69 -0.02
C MET A 26 -2.01 -12.48 1.17
N ALA A 27 -2.36 -12.11 2.41
CA ALA A 27 -1.95 -12.83 3.61
C ALA A 27 -2.43 -14.29 3.62
N LYS A 28 -3.61 -14.56 3.06
CA LYS A 28 -4.15 -15.91 2.91
C LYS A 28 -3.31 -16.77 1.96
N HIS A 29 -2.81 -16.21 0.87
CA HIS A 29 -2.21 -16.95 -0.23
C HIS A 29 -0.68 -16.87 -0.29
N MET A 30 -0.09 -15.81 0.25
CA MET A 30 1.34 -15.49 0.27
C MET A 30 1.71 -14.86 1.63
N PRO A 31 1.57 -15.60 2.75
CA PRO A 31 1.73 -15.07 4.10
C PRO A 31 3.13 -14.50 4.38
N GLU A 32 4.15 -15.00 3.68
CA GLU A 32 5.56 -14.63 3.85
C GLU A 32 5.94 -13.27 3.24
N ILE A 33 5.09 -12.71 2.37
CA ILE A 33 5.35 -11.40 1.76
C ILE A 33 4.93 -10.31 2.74
N LYS A 34 5.85 -9.37 3.02
CA LYS A 34 5.54 -8.22 3.88
C LYS A 34 4.52 -7.31 3.21
N ARG A 35 3.54 -6.84 3.96
CA ARG A 35 2.43 -6.00 3.50
C ARG A 35 2.61 -4.58 4.03
N ILE A 36 2.78 -3.61 3.13
CA ILE A 36 3.07 -2.22 3.50
C ILE A 36 2.01 -1.29 2.94
N LEU A 37 1.39 -0.48 3.80
CA LEU A 37 0.40 0.50 3.38
C LEU A 37 0.97 1.91 3.45
N PHE A 38 0.91 2.63 2.33
CA PHE A 38 1.14 4.07 2.27
C PHE A 38 -0.19 4.81 2.35
N MET A 39 -0.27 5.77 3.27
CA MET A 39 -1.51 6.47 3.61
C MET A 39 -1.27 7.95 3.92
N THR A 40 -2.25 8.79 3.64
CA THR A 40 -2.18 10.24 3.93
C THR A 40 -2.85 10.61 5.24
N GLU A 41 -3.61 9.68 5.84
CA GLU A 41 -4.31 9.85 7.11
C GLU A 41 -3.98 8.67 8.03
N GLN A 42 -3.83 8.95 9.32
CA GLN A 42 -3.46 7.93 10.29
C GLN A 42 -4.66 7.02 10.57
N HIS A 43 -4.51 5.75 10.22
CA HIS A 43 -5.45 4.68 10.57
C HIS A 43 -4.70 3.48 11.11
N ASP A 44 -5.33 2.72 11.99
CA ASP A 44 -4.78 1.46 12.49
C ASP A 44 -5.37 0.27 11.75
N PHE A 45 -4.51 -0.41 10.98
CA PHE A 45 -4.87 -1.58 10.18
C PHE A 45 -3.85 -2.69 10.46
N PRO A 46 -4.16 -3.62 11.39
CA PRO A 46 -3.21 -4.64 11.86
C PRO A 46 -2.73 -5.64 10.80
N ILE A 47 -3.43 -5.76 9.67
CA ILE A 47 -3.05 -6.67 8.56
C ILE A 47 -1.73 -6.26 7.88
N PHE A 48 -1.34 -4.99 8.00
CA PHE A 48 -0.10 -4.47 7.42
C PHE A 48 1.05 -4.55 8.43
N ASP A 49 2.18 -5.06 7.96
CA ASP A 49 3.43 -5.15 8.72
C ASP A 49 4.05 -3.76 8.94
N ALA A 50 3.80 -2.82 8.01
CA ALA A 50 4.16 -1.41 8.18
C ALA A 50 3.11 -0.49 7.56
N ARG A 51 2.96 0.70 8.17
CA ARG A 51 2.12 1.80 7.69
C ARG A 51 2.99 3.03 7.60
N ILE A 52 3.09 3.62 6.41
CA ILE A 52 3.98 4.75 6.14
C ILE A 52 3.14 5.96 5.75
N MET A 53 3.36 7.06 6.45
CA MET A 53 2.65 8.31 6.20
C MET A 53 3.22 9.03 4.99
N LEU A 54 2.35 9.32 4.04
CA LEU A 54 2.62 10.18 2.89
C LEU A 54 2.34 11.65 3.25
N PRO A 55 3.00 12.60 2.56
CA PRO A 55 2.65 14.01 2.66
C PRO A 55 1.17 14.25 2.33
N SER A 56 0.59 15.31 2.91
CA SER A 56 -0.77 15.71 2.58
C SER A 56 -0.93 16.00 1.09
N ARG A 57 -2.10 15.65 0.55
CA ARG A 57 -2.47 15.85 -0.85
C ARG A 57 -2.42 17.33 -1.23
N GLN A 58 -1.77 17.64 -2.34
CA GLN A 58 -1.63 19.02 -2.83
C GLN A 58 -2.63 19.35 -3.93
N HIS A 59 -3.16 18.33 -4.61
CA HIS A 59 -4.05 18.52 -5.75
C HIS A 59 -5.43 17.92 -5.50
N GLU A 60 -6.45 18.44 -6.16
CA GLU A 60 -7.79 17.83 -6.09
C GLU A 60 -7.82 16.45 -6.77
N ASN A 61 -7.12 16.36 -7.90
CA ASN A 61 -7.04 15.15 -8.71
C ASN A 61 -5.95 14.20 -8.20
N TRP A 62 -6.35 12.99 -7.81
CA TRP A 62 -5.47 11.96 -7.25
C TRP A 62 -4.23 11.67 -8.10
N TYR A 63 -4.38 11.61 -9.42
CA TYR A 63 -3.30 11.22 -10.33
C TYR A 63 -2.11 12.20 -10.35
N LEU A 64 -2.34 13.46 -9.94
CA LEU A 64 -1.27 14.46 -9.87
C LEU A 64 -0.31 14.18 -8.71
N ASP A 65 -0.84 13.69 -7.59
CA ASP A 65 -0.04 13.31 -6.43
C ASP A 65 0.43 11.85 -6.47
N SER A 66 -0.27 10.97 -7.21
CA SER A 66 0.04 9.53 -7.24
C SER A 66 1.46 9.23 -7.74
N THR A 67 1.96 9.97 -8.73
CA THR A 67 3.33 9.78 -9.25
C THR A 67 4.37 10.13 -8.19
N LYS A 68 4.15 11.23 -7.45
CA LYS A 68 5.00 11.64 -6.33
C LYS A 68 4.98 10.60 -5.22
N TYR A 69 3.79 10.10 -4.87
CA TYR A 69 3.64 9.08 -3.83
C TYR A 69 4.29 7.76 -4.22
N PHE A 70 4.22 7.37 -5.50
CA PHE A 70 4.91 6.17 -5.98
C PHE A 70 6.43 6.28 -5.79
N ASN A 71 7.04 7.42 -6.13
CA ASN A 71 8.47 7.61 -5.93
C ASN A 71 8.85 7.54 -4.43
N ILE A 72 8.09 8.21 -3.57
CA ILE A 72 8.29 8.13 -2.11
C ILE A 72 8.18 6.69 -1.62
N ALA A 73 7.18 5.95 -2.12
CA ALA A 73 6.96 4.57 -1.75
C ALA A 73 8.11 3.67 -2.20
N TYR A 74 8.55 3.82 -3.45
CA TYR A 74 9.66 3.09 -4.03
C TYR A 74 10.96 3.32 -3.24
N ASP A 75 11.30 4.57 -2.93
CA ASP A 75 12.49 4.91 -2.15
C ASP A 75 12.43 4.32 -0.73
N ALA A 76 11.24 4.25 -0.12
CA ALA A 76 11.05 3.65 1.19
C ALA A 76 11.20 2.11 1.19
N MET A 77 11.20 1.46 0.02
CA MET A 77 11.38 0.02 -0.12
C MET A 77 12.85 -0.39 -0.28
N ASP A 78 13.81 0.50 -0.02
CA ASP A 78 15.23 0.16 -0.01
C ASP A 78 15.50 -1.05 0.92
N GLY A 79 16.28 -2.02 0.41
CA GLY A 79 16.56 -3.29 1.09
C GLY A 79 15.56 -4.43 0.86
N PHE A 80 14.51 -4.25 0.05
CA PHE A 80 13.72 -5.36 -0.48
C PHE A 80 14.33 -5.87 -1.80
N ASP A 81 14.42 -7.19 -1.94
CA ASP A 81 14.91 -7.83 -3.16
C ASP A 81 13.87 -7.82 -4.29
N GLN A 82 12.58 -7.85 -3.92
CA GLN A 82 11.44 -7.86 -4.84
C GLN A 82 10.27 -7.09 -4.25
N MET A 83 9.59 -6.35 -5.12
CA MET A 83 8.47 -5.48 -4.77
C MET A 83 7.30 -5.72 -5.71
N LEU A 84 6.10 -5.74 -5.14
CA LEU A 84 4.85 -5.79 -5.88
C LEU A 84 3.99 -4.58 -5.50
N TYR A 85 3.76 -3.69 -6.46
CA TYR A 85 2.76 -2.63 -6.31
C TYR A 85 1.38 -3.17 -6.70
N LEU A 86 0.39 -2.94 -5.84
CA LEU A 86 -1.00 -3.33 -6.09
C LEU A 86 -1.94 -2.14 -5.92
N ASP A 87 -2.88 -2.02 -6.83
CA ASP A 87 -4.04 -1.16 -6.61
C ASP A 87 -4.90 -1.73 -5.46
N THR A 88 -5.58 -0.85 -4.73
CA THR A 88 -6.32 -1.22 -3.51
C THR A 88 -7.49 -2.18 -3.77
N ASP A 89 -8.07 -2.12 -4.96
CA ASP A 89 -9.20 -2.95 -5.39
C ASP A 89 -8.78 -4.30 -6.01
N THR A 90 -7.48 -4.59 -6.07
CA THR A 90 -6.98 -5.89 -6.55
C THR A 90 -7.12 -6.97 -5.47
N ARG A 91 -7.43 -8.21 -5.88
CA ARG A 91 -7.51 -9.38 -4.98
C ARG A 91 -6.69 -10.53 -5.51
N VAL A 92 -6.02 -11.23 -4.61
CA VAL A 92 -5.34 -12.49 -4.93
C VAL A 92 -6.37 -13.62 -4.84
N ILE A 93 -6.57 -14.34 -5.95
CA ILE A 93 -7.42 -15.53 -6.03
C ILE A 93 -6.51 -16.71 -6.40
N LEU A 94 -6.47 -17.75 -5.56
CA LEU A 94 -5.87 -19.05 -5.88
C LEU A 94 -6.90 -20.15 -5.63
#